data_AF-A0A419TAY1-F1
#
_entry.id   AF-A0A419TAY1-F1
#
_cell.length_a   1.000
_cell.length_b   1.000
_cell.length_c   1.000
_cell.angle_alpha   90.00
_cell.angle_beta   90.00
_cell.angle_gamma   90.00
#
_symmetry.space_group_name_H-M   'P 1'
#
loop_
_entity.id
_entity.type
_entity.pdbx_description
1 polymer ?
#
loop_
_entity_poly.entity_id
_entity_poly.type
_entity_poly.pdbx_seq_one_letter_code
_entity_poly.pdbx_strand_id
1 'polypeptide(L)'
;MNVYDEAHSLARAIKNSNEYKEYVRRQREVLKNTKLKEMVQDFRSKAMEIQMAQMGGKKVDEEKIEKFKKLEEVVTSNPVINEFFAAEMRFAQMMNDIYKILGDTLDVDLGVNDK
;
A
#
# COMPACT_ATOMS: atom_id res chain seq x y z
N MET A 1 -14.49 -8.29 29.51
CA MET A 1 -13.80 -7.90 28.28
C MET A 1 -12.37 -7.60 28.67
N ASN A 2 -11.42 -8.33 28.11
CA ASN A 2 -9.99 -8.04 28.26
C ASN A 2 -9.44 -7.39 26.98
N VAL A 3 -8.19 -6.93 27.00
CA VAL A 3 -7.57 -6.25 25.84
C VAL A 3 -7.51 -7.12 24.58
N TYR A 4 -7.46 -8.45 24.72
CA TYR A 4 -7.48 -9.37 23.59
C TYR A 4 -8.87 -9.47 22.95
N ASP A 5 -9.93 -9.43 23.75
CA ASP A 5 -11.31 -9.37 23.25
C ASP A 5 -11.52 -8.11 22.39
N GLU A 6 -10.99 -6.98 22.84
CA GLU A 6 -11.04 -5.70 22.11
C GLU A 6 -10.21 -5.74 20.83
N ALA A 7 -9.00 -6.31 20.88
CA ALA A 7 -8.18 -6.48 19.69
C ALA A 7 -8.89 -7.35 18.64
N HIS A 8 -9.57 -8.41 19.07
CA HIS A 8 -10.40 -9.22 18.17
C HIS A 8 -11.61 -8.46 17.63
N SER A 9 -12.24 -7.59 18.44
CA SER A 9 -13.31 -6.71 17.99
C SER A 9 -12.83 -5.71 16.94
N LEU A 10 -11.68 -5.07 17.16
CA LEU A 10 -11.04 -4.18 16.20
C LEU A 10 -10.70 -4.92 14.91
N ALA A 11 -10.12 -6.12 14.98
CA ALA A 11 -9.83 -6.94 13.80
C ALA A 11 -11.09 -7.27 12.99
N ARG A 12 -12.22 -7.56 13.66
CA ARG A 12 -13.52 -7.75 13.00
C ARG A 12 -14.02 -6.46 12.35
N ALA A 13 -13.89 -5.32 13.04
CA ALA A 13 -14.30 -4.03 12.52
C ALA A 13 -13.48 -3.65 11.27
N ILE A 14 -12.16 -3.82 11.30
CA ILE A 14 -11.28 -3.61 10.13
C ILE A 14 -11.71 -4.49 8.96
N LYS A 15 -11.95 -5.79 9.18
CA LYS A 15 -12.43 -6.69 8.12
C LYS A 15 -13.80 -6.29 7.55
N ASN A 16 -14.63 -5.65 8.36
CA ASN A 16 -15.96 -5.20 7.96
C ASN A 16 -16.00 -3.79 7.38
N SER A 17 -14.91 -3.02 7.49
CA SER A 17 -14.76 -1.69 6.93
C SER A 17 -14.94 -1.68 5.41
N ASN A 18 -15.39 -0.54 4.87
CA ASN A 18 -15.56 -0.38 3.44
C ASN A 18 -14.18 -0.36 2.74
N GLU A 19 -13.19 0.25 3.39
CA GLU A 19 -11.81 0.38 2.97
C GLU A 19 -11.17 -0.99 2.72
N TYR A 20 -11.26 -1.90 3.70
CA TYR A 20 -10.72 -3.25 3.56
C TYR A 20 -11.48 -4.07 2.51
N LYS A 21 -12.82 -4.04 2.53
CA LYS A 21 -13.64 -4.78 1.56
C LYS A 21 -13.36 -4.34 0.14
N GLU A 22 -13.24 -3.02 -0.08
CA GLU A 22 -12.93 -2.45 -1.38
C GLU A 22 -11.53 -2.84 -1.84
N TYR A 23 -10.53 -2.69 -0.97
CA TYR A 23 -9.16 -3.10 -1.26
C TYR A 23 -9.10 -4.58 -1.68
N VAL A 24 -9.72 -5.49 -0.91
CA VAL A 24 -9.75 -6.92 -1.22
C VAL A 24 -10.49 -7.21 -2.52
N ARG A 25 -11.58 -6.48 -2.81
CA ARG A 25 -12.33 -6.62 -4.07
C ARG A 25 -11.44 -6.27 -5.26
N ARG A 26 -10.80 -5.09 -5.23
CA ARG A 26 -9.92 -4.62 -6.31
C ARG A 26 -8.67 -5.48 -6.46
N GLN A 27 -8.11 -5.94 -5.36
CA GLN A 27 -6.99 -6.88 -5.38
C GLN A 27 -7.36 -8.17 -6.14
N ARG A 28 -8.55 -8.73 -5.89
CA ARG A 28 -9.02 -9.92 -6.61
C ARG A 28 -9.22 -9.66 -8.10
N GLU A 29 -9.70 -8.48 -8.49
CA GLU A 29 -9.86 -8.10 -9.90
C GLU A 29 -8.52 -8.08 -10.63
N VAL A 30 -7.48 -7.49 -10.02
CA VAL A 30 -6.10 -7.52 -10.54
C VAL A 30 -5.56 -8.94 -10.60
N LEU A 31 -5.70 -9.74 -9.53
CA LEU A 31 -5.14 -11.09 -9.44
C LEU A 31 -5.75 -12.08 -10.42
N LYS A 32 -7.01 -11.87 -10.84
CA LYS A 32 -7.68 -12.71 -11.84
C LYS A 32 -7.13 -12.50 -13.25
N ASN A 33 -6.42 -11.40 -13.51
CA ASN A 33 -5.84 -11.10 -14.81
C ASN A 33 -4.31 -11.15 -14.72
N THR A 34 -3.71 -12.18 -15.31
CA THR A 34 -2.26 -12.40 -15.29
C THR A 34 -1.47 -11.18 -15.75
N LYS A 35 -1.93 -10.49 -16.81
CA LYS A 35 -1.27 -9.29 -17.33
C LYS A 35 -1.31 -8.13 -16.34
N LEU A 36 -2.46 -7.87 -15.70
CA LEU A 36 -2.57 -6.80 -14.70
C LEU A 36 -1.73 -7.10 -13.47
N LYS A 37 -1.72 -8.36 -13.02
CA LYS A 37 -0.88 -8.82 -11.92
C LYS A 37 0.60 -8.58 -12.23
N GLU A 38 1.08 -8.97 -13.42
CA GLU A 38 2.46 -8.75 -13.84
C GLU A 38 2.81 -7.26 -13.87
N MET A 39 1.93 -6.41 -14.42
CA MET A 39 2.15 -4.96 -14.44
C MET A 39 2.27 -4.37 -13.04
N VAL A 40 1.40 -4.76 -12.10
CA VAL A 40 1.45 -4.31 -10.71
C VAL A 40 2.73 -4.80 -10.02
N GLN A 41 3.14 -6.04 -10.25
CA GLN A 41 4.36 -6.60 -9.68
C GLN A 41 5.62 -5.90 -10.20
N ASP A 42 5.70 -5.68 -11.51
CA ASP A 42 6.82 -4.97 -12.15
C ASP A 42 6.94 -3.54 -11.62
N PHE A 43 5.79 -2.84 -11.50
CA PHE A 43 5.74 -1.50 -10.93
C PHE A 43 6.27 -1.46 -9.50
N ARG A 44 5.80 -2.37 -8.63
CA ARG A 44 6.25 -2.44 -7.23
C ARG A 44 7.74 -2.77 -7.10
N SER A 45 8.24 -3.72 -7.90
CA SER A 45 9.66 -4.10 -7.89
C SER A 45 10.54 -2.91 -8.24
N LYS A 46 10.21 -2.20 -9.33
CA LYS A 46 10.98 -1.04 -9.78
C LYS A 46 10.88 0.14 -8.81
N ALA A 47 9.70 0.39 -8.25
CA ALA A 47 9.53 1.41 -7.22
C ALA A 47 10.42 1.14 -6.00
N MET A 48 10.46 -0.12 -5.54
CA MET A 48 11.30 -0.55 -4.42
C MET A 48 12.79 -0.40 -4.75
N GLU A 49 13.24 -0.82 -5.93
CA GLU A 49 14.64 -0.64 -6.37
C GLU A 49 15.06 0.84 -6.36
N ILE A 50 14.19 1.73 -6.85
CA ILE A 50 14.43 3.18 -6.86
C ILE A 50 14.51 3.71 -5.43
N GLN A 51 13.56 3.34 -4.58
CA GLN A 51 13.53 3.76 -3.18
C GLN A 51 14.78 3.29 -2.42
N MET A 52 15.19 2.03 -2.58
CA MET A 52 16.40 1.49 -1.96
C MET A 52 17.67 2.22 -2.43
N ALA A 53 17.76 2.53 -3.71
CA ALA A 53 18.90 3.28 -4.25
C ALA A 53 18.97 4.71 -3.67
N GLN A 54 17.82 5.39 -3.56
CA GLN A 54 17.73 6.71 -2.95
C GLN A 54 18.11 6.68 -1.46
N MET A 55 17.58 5.72 -0.69
CA MET A 55 17.92 5.55 0.73
C MET A 55 19.41 5.25 0.94
N GLY A 56 20.03 4.50 0.02
CA GLY A 56 21.47 4.21 0.05
C GLY A 56 22.37 5.36 -0.40
N GLY A 57 21.81 6.55 -0.68
CA GLY A 57 22.56 7.72 -1.16
C GLY A 57 23.12 7.55 -2.58
N LYS A 58 22.65 6.56 -3.34
CA LYS A 58 23.10 6.31 -4.72
C LYS A 58 22.25 7.12 -5.68
N LYS A 59 22.89 7.78 -6.65
CA LYS A 59 22.18 8.41 -7.76
C LYS A 59 21.51 7.29 -8.57
N VAL A 60 20.17 7.34 -8.66
CA VAL A 60 19.41 6.45 -9.53
C VAL A 60 19.74 6.83 -10.97
N ASP A 61 20.02 5.83 -11.80
CA ASP A 61 20.26 6.00 -13.22
C ASP A 61 19.06 6.69 -13.91
N GLU A 62 19.33 7.74 -14.67
CA GLU A 62 18.32 8.52 -15.39
C GLU A 62 17.53 7.64 -16.37
N GLU A 63 18.17 6.63 -16.97
CA GLU A 63 17.48 5.67 -17.83
C GLU A 63 16.46 4.81 -17.05
N LYS A 64 16.77 4.47 -15.79
CA LYS A 64 15.85 3.74 -14.91
C LYS A 64 14.67 4.60 -14.48
N ILE A 65 14.91 5.87 -14.17
CA ILE A 65 13.85 6.83 -13.85
C ILE A 65 12.91 6.98 -15.05
N GLU A 66 13.46 7.14 -16.26
CA GLU A 66 12.66 7.31 -17.47
C GLU A 66 11.82 6.06 -17.79
N LYS A 67 12.42 4.86 -17.64
CA LYS A 67 11.69 3.59 -17.78
C LYS A 67 10.58 3.45 -16.73
N PHE A 68 10.83 3.89 -15.51
CA PHE A 68 9.84 3.86 -14.43
C PHE A 68 8.67 4.82 -14.70
N LYS A 69 8.94 6.04 -15.15
CA LYS A 69 7.87 7.00 -15.54
C LYS A 69 6.96 6.45 -16.63
N LYS A 70 7.53 5.81 -17.66
CA LYS A 70 6.73 5.16 -18.71
C LYS A 70 5.86 4.03 -18.15
N LEU A 71 6.39 3.24 -17.23
CA LEU A 71 5.61 2.20 -16.57
C LEU A 71 4.50 2.80 -15.69
N GLU A 72 4.80 3.87 -14.95
CA GLU A 72 3.85 4.61 -14.15
C GLU A 72 2.69 5.15 -15.01
N GLU A 73 2.97 5.75 -16.16
CA GLU A 73 1.93 6.21 -17.12
C GLU A 73 1.04 5.06 -17.60
N VAL A 74 1.63 3.92 -17.96
CA VAL A 74 0.88 2.73 -18.41
C VAL A 74 0.04 2.13 -17.28
N VAL A 75 0.55 2.16 -16.05
CA VAL A 75 -0.11 1.66 -14.85
C VAL A 75 -1.28 2.55 -14.44
N THR A 76 -1.07 3.88 -14.41
CA THR A 76 -2.07 4.87 -14.01
C THR A 76 -3.17 5.07 -15.05
N SER A 77 -2.86 4.85 -16.34
CA SER A 77 -3.84 4.84 -17.43
C SER A 77 -4.74 3.61 -17.45
N ASN A 78 -4.37 2.52 -16.75
CA ASN A 78 -5.22 1.35 -16.61
C ASN A 78 -6.22 1.55 -15.46
N PRO A 79 -7.53 1.68 -15.72
CA PRO A 79 -8.50 2.00 -14.68
C PRO A 79 -8.59 0.93 -13.58
N VAL A 80 -8.41 -0.35 -13.92
CA VAL A 80 -8.47 -1.44 -12.93
C VAL A 80 -7.30 -1.35 -11.96
N ILE A 81 -6.10 -1.09 -12.48
CA ILE A 81 -4.90 -0.95 -11.64
C ILE A 81 -4.96 0.34 -10.82
N ASN A 82 -5.39 1.45 -11.44
CA ASN A 82 -5.52 2.73 -10.76
C ASN A 82 -6.54 2.65 -9.60
N GLU A 83 -7.71 2.04 -9.83
CA GLU A 83 -8.71 1.82 -8.78
C GLU A 83 -8.19 0.92 -7.66
N PHE A 84 -7.37 -0.09 -7.99
CA PHE A 84 -6.71 -0.93 -7.01
C PHE A 84 -5.73 -0.14 -6.13
N PHE A 85 -4.84 0.65 -6.72
CA PHE A 85 -3.90 1.48 -5.93
C PHE A 85 -4.62 2.54 -5.10
N ALA A 86 -5.66 3.17 -5.63
CA ALA A 86 -6.47 4.12 -4.87
C ALA A 86 -7.17 3.45 -3.67
N ALA A 87 -7.67 2.22 -3.83
CA ALA A 87 -8.25 1.45 -2.73
C ALA A 87 -7.19 1.03 -1.70
N GLU A 88 -5.99 0.64 -2.15
CA GLU A 88 -4.86 0.32 -1.28
C GLU A 88 -4.42 1.53 -0.46
N MET A 89 -4.31 2.71 -1.06
CA MET A 89 -3.97 3.96 -0.34
C MET A 89 -4.98 4.30 0.74
N ARG A 90 -6.28 4.21 0.46
CA ARG A 90 -7.33 4.47 1.46
C ARG A 90 -7.27 3.49 2.62
N PHE A 91 -7.05 2.21 2.33
CA PHE A 91 -6.89 1.19 3.37
C PHE A 91 -5.62 1.43 4.20
N ALA A 92 -4.50 1.76 3.55
CA ALA A 92 -3.25 2.09 4.24
C ALA A 92 -3.40 3.30 5.17
N GLN A 93 -4.08 4.36 4.71
CA GLN A 93 -4.35 5.54 5.54
C GLN A 93 -5.16 5.18 6.80
N MET A 94 -6.27 4.44 6.63
CA MET A 94 -7.07 3.97 7.77
C MET A 94 -6.23 3.15 8.76
N MET A 95 -5.36 2.27 8.26
CA MET A 95 -4.48 1.46 9.11
C MET A 95 -3.43 2.31 9.84
N ASN A 96 -2.86 3.31 9.17
CA ASN A 96 -1.91 4.23 9.80
C ASN A 96 -2.56 5.02 10.93
N ASP A 97 -3.79 5.51 10.73
CA ASP A 97 -4.54 6.19 11.79
C ASP A 97 -4.80 5.28 12.99
N ILE A 98 -5.15 4.01 12.74
CA ILE A 98 -5.33 3.00 13.79
C ILE A 98 -4.01 2.75 14.53
N TYR A 99 -2.90 2.57 13.83
CA TYR A 99 -1.60 2.35 14.45
C TYR A 99 -1.16 3.54 15.29
N LYS A 100 -1.43 4.76 14.83
CA LYS A 100 -1.15 5.97 15.58
C LYS A 100 -1.94 6.03 16.89
N ILE A 101 -3.25 5.74 16.85
CA ILE A 101 -4.09 5.66 18.05
C ILE A 101 -3.52 4.66 19.07
N LEU A 102 -3.06 3.50 18.60
CA LEU A 102 -2.47 2.47 19.46
C LEU A 102 -1.08 2.86 19.99
N GLY A 103 -0.25 3.50 19.16
CA GLY A 103 1.08 3.98 19.54
C GLY A 103 1.03 5.11 20.57
N ASP A 104 0.12 6.06 20.38
CA ASP A 104 -0.12 7.20 21.29
C ASP A 104 -0.48 6.70 22.71
N THR A 105 -1.18 5.57 22.86
CA THR A 105 -1.47 4.99 24.18
C THR A 105 -0.26 4.39 24.91
N LEU A 106 0.81 4.09 24.18
CA LEU A 106 2.00 3.42 24.73
C LEU A 106 3.18 4.38 24.92
N ASP A 107 3.06 5.65 24.50
CA ASP A 107 4.19 6.56 24.27
C ASP A 107 5.30 5.90 23.40
N VAL A 108 4.91 4.95 22.55
CA VAL A 108 5.83 4.20 21.68
C VAL A 108 5.58 4.63 20.25
N ASP A 109 6.63 5.12 19.61
CA ASP A 109 6.63 5.28 18.16
C ASP A 109 6.70 3.90 17.50
N LEU A 110 5.61 3.51 16.85
CA LEU A 110 5.51 2.25 16.09
C LEU A 110 6.16 2.34 14.70
N GLY A 111 6.90 3.43 14.40
CA GLY A 111 7.52 3.64 13.10
C GLY A 111 6.49 3.98 12.02
N VAL A 112 5.34 4.53 12.42
CA VAL A 112 4.23 4.93 11.52
C VAL A 112 4.17 6.46 11.36
N ASN A 113 4.92 7.18 12.20
CA ASN A 113 5.10 8.62 12.10
C ASN A 113 6.39 8.92 11.34
N ASP A 114 6.42 8.71 10.02
CA ASP A 114 7.40 9.38 9.18
C ASP A 114 7.07 10.88 9.18
N LYS A 115 7.80 11.66 9.98
CA LYS A 115 7.90 13.11 9.89
C LYS A 115 9.25 13.51 9.33
#